data_AF-F0JKJ6-F1
#
_entry.id   AF-F0JKJ6-F1
#
_cell.length_a   1.000
_cell.length_b   1.000
_cell.length_c   1.000
_cell.angle_alpha   90.00
_cell.angle_beta   90.00
_cell.angle_gamma   90.00
#
_symmetry.space_group_name_H-M   'P 1'
#
loop_
_entity.id
_entity.type
_entity.pdbx_description
1 polymer ?
#
loop_
_entity_poly.entity_id
_entity_poly.type
_entity_poly.pdbx_seq_one_letter_code
_entity_poly.pdbx_strand_id
1 'polypeptide(L)'
;MLALGLKGAGVAHWSAGNAAAGVALGWWGGCWLVVAFFALADGVSRHREYRRIKGMLLRYGFSERILRPLARSRCQRDAALHAARETGHLDRARAYFHGLGYRWYHILPDLVVRNPLAFASPTFLRTSFLPGRKRRVRP
;
A
#
# COMPACT_ATOMS: atom_id res chain seq x y z
N MET A 1 -13.94 -16.03 -1.45
CA MET A 1 -15.07 -16.98 -1.50
C MET A 1 -16.36 -16.38 -0.95
N LEU A 2 -16.34 -15.70 0.20
CA LEU A 2 -17.54 -15.14 0.85
C LEU A 2 -18.30 -14.11 -0.01
N ALA A 3 -17.60 -13.21 -0.71
CA ALA A 3 -18.22 -12.21 -1.61
C ALA A 3 -18.96 -12.84 -2.80
N LEU A 4 -18.41 -13.91 -3.38
CA LEU A 4 -19.03 -14.66 -4.48
C LEU A 4 -20.25 -15.45 -3.99
N GLY A 5 -20.17 -16.01 -2.77
CA GLY A 5 -21.29 -16.67 -2.12
C GLY A 5 -22.48 -15.73 -1.87
N LEU A 6 -22.21 -14.51 -1.38
CA LEU A 6 -23.24 -13.48 -1.19
C LEU A 6 -23.90 -13.03 -2.49
N LYS A 7 -23.10 -12.89 -3.57
CA LYS A 7 -23.62 -12.62 -4.91
C LYS A 7 -24.51 -13.75 -5.41
N GLY A 8 -24.10 -15.01 -5.22
CA GLY A 8 -24.91 -16.18 -5.57
C GLY A 8 -26.23 -16.24 -4.81
N ALA A 9 -26.19 -16.00 -3.49
CA ALA A 9 -27.38 -15.91 -2.65
C ALA A 9 -28.31 -14.76 -3.09
N GLY A 10 -27.75 -13.60 -3.45
CA GLY A 10 -28.52 -12.48 -3.98
C GLY A 10 -29.26 -12.81 -5.28
N VAL A 11 -28.60 -13.50 -6.22
CA VAL A 11 -29.24 -13.96 -7.47
C VAL A 11 -30.35 -14.98 -7.17
N ALA A 12 -30.13 -15.92 -6.25
CA ALA A 12 -31.13 -16.90 -5.86
C ALA A 12 -32.39 -16.25 -5.26
N HIS A 13 -32.24 -15.28 -4.35
CA HIS A 13 -33.37 -14.54 -3.78
C HIS A 13 -34.10 -13.67 -4.80
N TRP A 14 -33.37 -13.09 -5.76
CA TRP A 14 -33.96 -12.36 -6.89
C TRP A 14 -34.82 -13.27 -7.76
N SER A 15 -34.31 -14.46 -8.12
CA SER A 15 -35.08 -15.46 -8.90
C SER A 15 -36.29 -16.01 -8.15
N ALA A 16 -36.25 -16.03 -6.81
CA ALA A 16 -37.36 -16.46 -5.96
C ALA A 16 -38.43 -15.37 -5.73
N GLY A 17 -38.31 -14.20 -6.38
CA GLY A 17 -39.25 -13.08 -6.25
C GLY A 17 -39.02 -12.18 -5.04
N ASN A 18 -38.04 -12.47 -4.18
CA ASN A 18 -37.67 -11.59 -3.07
C ASN A 18 -36.61 -10.57 -3.53
N ALA A 19 -37.08 -9.54 -4.23
CA ALA A 19 -36.23 -8.51 -4.82
C ALA A 19 -35.41 -7.74 -3.77
N ALA A 20 -35.98 -7.45 -2.61
CA ALA A 20 -35.30 -6.69 -1.55
C ALA A 20 -34.07 -7.43 -0.99
N ALA A 21 -34.23 -8.72 -0.65
CA ALA A 21 -33.12 -9.55 -0.19
C ALA A 21 -32.07 -9.77 -1.29
N GLY A 22 -32.53 -9.96 -2.54
CA GLY A 22 -31.64 -10.12 -3.69
C GLY A 22 -30.73 -8.91 -3.93
N VAL A 23 -31.30 -7.69 -3.89
CA VAL A 23 -30.54 -6.43 -4.04
C VAL A 23 -29.58 -6.22 -2.88
N ALA A 24 -30.02 -6.42 -1.64
CA ALA A 24 -29.17 -6.20 -0.46
C ALA A 24 -27.93 -7.11 -0.47
N LEU A 25 -28.11 -8.41 -0.71
CA LEU A 25 -27.00 -9.37 -0.76
C LEU A 25 -26.12 -9.18 -1.99
N GLY A 26 -26.72 -8.86 -3.14
CA GLY A 26 -26.00 -8.54 -4.37
C GLY A 26 -25.13 -7.28 -4.26
N TRP A 27 -25.65 -6.23 -3.63
CA TRP A 27 -24.93 -4.98 -3.35
C TRP A 27 -23.79 -5.22 -2.36
N TRP A 28 -24.08 -5.87 -1.23
CA TRP A 28 -23.07 -6.18 -0.21
C TRP A 28 -21.93 -7.04 -0.78
N GLY A 29 -22.26 -8.10 -1.53
CA GLY A 29 -21.27 -8.91 -2.25
C GLY A 29 -20.46 -8.10 -3.26
N GLY A 30 -21.10 -7.17 -3.97
CA GLY A 30 -20.43 -6.21 -4.87
C GLY A 30 -19.40 -5.32 -4.16
N CYS A 31 -19.77 -4.73 -3.02
CA CYS A 31 -18.87 -3.91 -2.21
C CYS A 31 -17.62 -4.70 -1.78
N TRP A 32 -17.78 -5.94 -1.34
CA TRP A 32 -16.65 -6.80 -0.96
C TRP A 32 -15.73 -7.15 -2.14
N LEU A 33 -16.26 -7.30 -3.35
CA LEU A 33 -15.44 -7.51 -4.55
C LEU A 33 -14.60 -6.27 -4.88
N VAL A 34 -15.16 -5.07 -4.72
CA VAL A 34 -14.41 -3.81 -4.88
C VAL A 34 -13.28 -3.73 -3.87
N VAL A 35 -13.54 -4.03 -2.60
CA VAL A 35 -12.49 -4.06 -1.55
C VAL A 35 -11.39 -5.08 -1.90
N ALA A 36 -11.78 -6.29 -2.32
CA ALA A 36 -10.82 -7.32 -2.74
C ALA A 36 -9.97 -6.87 -3.92
N PHE A 37 -10.57 -6.21 -4.91
CA PHE A 37 -9.85 -5.64 -6.05
C PHE A 37 -8.82 -4.60 -5.62
N PHE A 38 -9.18 -3.65 -4.76
CA PHE A 38 -8.24 -2.65 -4.25
C PHE A 38 -7.12 -3.28 -3.41
N ALA A 39 -7.42 -4.30 -2.61
CA ALA A 39 -6.41 -5.04 -1.85
C ALA A 39 -5.40 -5.74 -2.78
N LEU A 40 -5.86 -6.36 -3.87
CA LEU A 40 -5.00 -6.97 -4.87
C LEU A 40 -4.16 -5.92 -5.60
N ALA A 41 -4.76 -4.80 -6.02
CA ALA A 41 -4.07 -3.71 -6.68
C ALA A 41 -2.97 -3.09 -5.80
N ASP A 42 -3.25 -2.89 -4.51
CA ASP A 42 -2.27 -2.45 -3.51
C ASP A 42 -1.13 -3.48 -3.34
N GLY A 43 -1.45 -4.78 -3.29
CA GLY A 43 -0.46 -5.85 -3.28
C GLY A 43 0.47 -5.83 -4.50
N VAL A 44 -0.08 -5.68 -5.71
CA VAL A 44 0.70 -5.58 -6.95
C VAL A 44 1.59 -4.33 -6.97
N SER A 45 1.09 -3.19 -6.49
CA SER A 45 1.86 -1.96 -6.38
C SER A 45 3.10 -2.15 -5.50
N ARG A 46 2.92 -2.74 -4.31
CA ARG A 46 4.02 -3.03 -3.38
C ARG A 46 5.05 -4.00 -3.97
N HIS A 47 4.60 -5.02 -4.70
CA HIS A 47 5.49 -5.96 -5.37
C HIS A 47 6.34 -5.29 -6.46
N ARG A 48 5.75 -4.37 -7.24
CA ARG A 48 6.48 -3.58 -8.24
C ARG A 48 7.54 -2.69 -7.60
N GLU A 49 7.22 -2.03 -6.48
CA GLU A 49 8.16 -1.21 -5.72
C GLU A 49 9.34 -2.07 -5.21
N TYR A 50 9.06 -3.23 -4.61
CA TYR A 50 10.08 -4.18 -4.16
C TYR A 50 11.02 -4.59 -5.31
N ARG A 51 10.48 -5.00 -6.47
CA ARG A 51 11.31 -5.40 -7.62
C ARG A 51 12.19 -4.25 -8.13
N ARG A 52 11.64 -3.03 -8.16
CA ARG A 52 12.38 -1.82 -8.53
C ARG A 52 13.53 -1.56 -7.57
N ILE A 53 13.29 -1.65 -6.26
CA ILE A 53 14.33 -1.44 -5.23
C ILE A 53 15.41 -2.51 -5.33
N LYS A 54 15.01 -3.78 -5.44
CA LYS A 54 15.94 -4.90 -5.63
C LYS A 54 16.85 -4.66 -6.83
N GLY A 55 16.30 -4.26 -7.98
CA GLY A 55 17.08 -3.93 -9.17
C GLY A 55 18.07 -2.77 -8.94
N MET A 56 17.66 -1.73 -8.23
CA MET A 56 18.55 -0.60 -7.90
C MET A 56 19.69 -1.03 -6.96
N LEU A 57 19.39 -1.85 -5.95
CA LEU A 57 20.39 -2.37 -5.01
C LEU A 57 21.38 -3.32 -5.69
N LEU A 58 20.92 -4.19 -6.59
CA LEU A 58 21.80 -5.08 -7.37
C LEU A 58 22.70 -4.30 -8.33
N ARG A 59 22.19 -3.23 -8.95
CA ARG A 59 22.94 -2.47 -9.96
C ARG A 59 23.93 -1.47 -9.37
N TYR A 60 23.53 -0.78 -8.30
CA TYR A 60 24.29 0.35 -7.75
C TYR A 60 24.87 0.06 -6.35
N GLY A 61 24.57 -1.12 -5.79
CA GLY A 61 24.87 -1.43 -4.40
C GLY A 61 24.00 -0.64 -3.43
N PHE A 62 24.37 -0.70 -2.16
CA PHE A 62 23.69 0.06 -1.11
C PHE A 62 23.91 1.57 -1.26
N SER A 63 22.83 2.34 -1.36
CA SER A 63 22.86 3.80 -1.30
C SER A 63 21.66 4.32 -0.52
N GLU A 64 21.91 5.20 0.45
CA GLU A 64 20.86 5.85 1.24
C GLU A 64 19.88 6.66 0.36
N ARG A 65 20.35 7.17 -0.78
CA ARG A 65 19.51 7.90 -1.74
C ARG A 65 18.39 7.02 -2.31
N ILE A 66 18.60 5.70 -2.39
CA ILE A 66 17.60 4.74 -2.84
C ILE A 66 16.53 4.56 -1.75
N LEU A 67 16.93 4.56 -0.47
CA LEU A 67 16.05 4.30 0.67
C LEU A 67 15.29 5.53 1.16
N ARG A 68 15.86 6.74 1.01
CA ARG A 68 15.26 8.00 1.48
C ARG A 68 13.80 8.21 1.05
N PRO A 69 13.40 7.96 -0.21
CA PRO A 69 12.01 8.14 -0.63
C PRO A 69 11.04 7.15 0.03
N LEU A 70 11.55 5.98 0.46
CA LEU A 70 10.78 4.86 1.00
C LEU A 70 10.49 5.01 2.50
N ALA A 71 11.08 6.02 3.14
CA ALA A 71 10.89 6.31 4.55
C ALA A 71 9.46 6.75 4.90
N ARG A 72 8.65 7.18 3.92
CA ARG A 72 7.34 7.82 4.19
C ARG A 72 6.29 6.90 4.79
N SER A 73 6.27 5.62 4.42
CA SER A 73 5.26 4.68 4.90
C SER A 73 5.87 3.34 5.29
N ARG A 74 5.23 2.65 6.24
CA ARG A 74 5.68 1.34 6.69
C ARG A 74 5.78 0.33 5.56
N CYS A 75 4.78 0.26 4.67
CA CYS A 75 4.77 -0.69 3.56
C CYS A 75 5.96 -0.48 2.59
N GLN A 76 6.37 0.77 2.36
CA GLN A 76 7.54 1.08 1.55
C GLN A 76 8.84 0.67 2.27
N ARG A 77 8.94 0.92 3.58
CA ARG A 77 10.08 0.48 4.41
C ARG A 77 10.20 -1.04 4.43
N ASP A 78 9.10 -1.76 4.59
CA ASP A 78 9.08 -3.22 4.63
C ASP A 78 9.48 -3.81 3.27
N ALA A 79 8.98 -3.24 2.16
CA ALA A 79 9.41 -3.62 0.81
C ALA A 79 10.91 -3.38 0.58
N ALA A 80 11.44 -2.26 1.10
CA ALA A 80 12.85 -1.91 1.02
C ALA A 80 13.73 -2.86 1.84
N LEU A 81 13.32 -3.20 3.06
CA LEU A 81 14.01 -4.14 3.93
C LEU A 81 14.00 -5.56 3.35
N HIS A 82 12.88 -5.96 2.72
CA HIS A 82 12.80 -7.25 2.04
C HIS A 82 13.73 -7.30 0.82
N ALA A 83 13.73 -6.26 -0.02
CA ALA A 83 14.68 -6.14 -1.12
C ALA A 83 16.14 -6.17 -0.62
N ALA A 84 16.45 -5.41 0.44
CA ALA A 84 17.79 -5.36 1.02
C ALA A 84 18.22 -6.70 1.64
N ARG A 85 17.30 -7.48 2.19
CA ARG A 85 17.57 -8.85 2.66
C ARG A 85 18.07 -9.73 1.54
N GLU A 86 17.40 -9.71 0.40
CA GLU A 86 17.77 -10.56 -0.73
C GLU A 86 19.03 -10.10 -1.46
N THR A 87 19.39 -8.83 -1.37
CA THR A 87 20.62 -8.29 -1.98
C THR A 87 21.81 -8.24 -1.00
N GLY A 88 21.70 -8.82 0.20
CA GLY A 88 22.79 -8.82 1.19
C GLY A 88 23.10 -7.45 1.81
N HIS A 89 22.11 -6.55 1.86
CA HIS A 89 22.23 -5.18 2.39
C HIS A 89 21.30 -4.91 3.58
N LEU A 90 20.75 -5.94 4.21
CA LEU A 90 19.74 -5.81 5.26
C LEU A 90 20.23 -4.98 6.45
N ASP A 91 21.43 -5.26 6.94
CA ASP A 91 21.94 -4.60 8.16
C ASP A 91 22.15 -3.11 7.94
N ARG A 92 22.69 -2.73 6.76
CA ARG A 92 22.84 -1.33 6.36
C ARG A 92 21.48 -0.64 6.20
N ALA A 93 20.51 -1.31 5.58
CA ALA A 93 19.15 -0.76 5.42
C ALA A 93 18.42 -0.60 6.76
N ARG A 94 18.59 -1.56 7.68
CA ARG A 94 18.03 -1.49 9.03
C ARG A 94 18.69 -0.36 9.82
N ALA A 95 20.02 -0.26 9.80
CA ALA A 95 20.76 0.81 10.45
C ALA A 95 20.30 2.19 9.94
N TYR A 96 20.11 2.33 8.63
CA TYR A 96 19.60 3.56 8.02
C TYR A 96 18.21 3.95 8.55
N PHE A 97 17.23 3.03 8.50
CA PHE A 97 15.88 3.34 8.99
C PHE A 97 15.85 3.54 10.52
N HIS A 98 16.67 2.82 11.28
CA HIS A 98 16.83 3.03 12.71
C HIS A 98 17.44 4.39 13.04
N GLY A 99 18.41 4.86 12.23
CA GLY A 99 19.04 6.17 12.36
C GLY A 99 18.07 7.32 12.04
N LEU A 100 17.08 7.08 11.17
CA LEU A 100 15.97 8.01 10.94
C LEU A 100 14.92 8.01 12.07
N GLY A 101 15.10 7.19 13.11
CA GLY A 101 14.17 7.08 14.25
C GLY A 101 13.03 6.08 14.05
N TYR A 102 12.95 5.41 12.89
CA TYR A 102 11.92 4.39 12.69
C TYR A 102 12.23 3.13 13.49
N ARG A 103 11.17 2.52 14.03
CA ARG A 103 11.18 1.24 14.75
C ARG A 103 10.06 0.37 14.21
N TRP A 104 10.13 -0.93 14.48
CA TRP A 104 9.15 -1.91 13.99
C TRP A 104 7.70 -1.58 14.40
N TYR A 105 7.49 -0.89 15.52
CA TYR A 105 6.18 -0.46 16.03
C TYR A 105 5.68 0.87 15.45
N HIS A 106 6.49 1.60 14.67
CA HIS A 106 6.05 2.83 14.00
C HIS A 106 5.23 2.50 12.74
N ILE A 107 3.93 2.27 12.94
CA ILE A 107 2.98 1.92 11.89
C ILE A 107 2.53 3.16 11.12
N LEU A 108 2.25 4.25 11.85
CA LEU A 108 1.75 5.49 11.29
C LEU A 108 2.87 6.29 10.61
N PRO A 109 2.58 6.97 9.47
CA PRO A 109 3.49 7.95 8.90
C PRO A 109 3.76 9.07 9.90
N ASP A 110 4.98 9.62 9.91
CA ASP A 110 5.37 10.69 10.86
C ASP A 110 4.45 11.89 10.80
N LEU A 111 3.88 12.17 9.62
CA LEU A 111 2.92 13.24 9.43
C LEU A 111 1.66 13.04 10.27
N VAL A 112 1.17 11.80 10.37
CA VAL A 112 -0.03 11.45 11.13
C VAL A 112 0.28 11.39 12.63
N VAL A 113 1.47 10.94 13.01
CA VAL A 113 1.93 10.97 14.42
C VAL A 113 2.02 12.41 14.94
N ARG A 114 2.51 13.35 14.12
CA ARG A 114 2.62 14.77 14.51
C ARG A 114 1.30 15.52 14.44
N ASN A 115 0.43 15.16 13.50
CA ASN A 115 -0.89 15.78 13.36
C ASN A 115 -1.90 14.72 12.89
N PRO A 116 -2.74 14.18 13.80
CA PRO A 116 -3.74 13.17 13.44
C PRO A 116 -4.71 13.63 12.36
N LEU A 117 -5.05 14.93 12.34
CA LEU A 117 -5.95 15.53 11.35
C LEU A 117 -5.32 15.64 9.95
N ALA A 118 -3.99 15.49 9.83
CA ALA A 118 -3.32 15.50 8.54
C ALA A 118 -3.74 14.34 7.63
N PHE A 119 -4.28 13.24 8.20
CA PHE A 119 -4.82 12.11 7.43
C PHE A 119 -6.01 12.54 6.54
N ALA A 120 -6.83 13.47 7.01
CA ALA A 120 -7.96 14.02 6.26
C ALA A 120 -7.56 15.17 5.32
N SER A 121 -6.29 15.59 5.32
CA SER A 121 -5.87 16.71 4.48
C SER A 121 -5.87 16.30 2.99
N PRO A 122 -6.41 17.15 2.10
CA PRO A 122 -6.42 16.88 0.66
C PRO A 122 -5.00 16.76 0.10
N THR A 123 -4.01 17.43 0.71
CA THR A 123 -2.59 17.31 0.37
C THR A 123 -2.03 15.93 0.69
N PHE A 124 -2.37 15.35 1.86
CA PHE A 124 -1.97 13.99 2.20
C PHE A 124 -2.61 12.97 1.26
N LEU A 125 -3.90 13.11 0.96
CA LEU A 125 -4.58 12.22 0.01
C LEU A 125 -3.95 12.30 -1.38
N ARG A 126 -3.65 13.50 -1.89
CA ARG A 126 -2.96 13.67 -3.17
C ARG A 126 -1.57 13.04 -3.16
N THR A 127 -0.76 13.30 -2.14
CA THR A 127 0.63 12.79 -2.11
C THR A 127 0.72 11.29 -1.86
N SER A 128 -0.22 10.71 -1.12
CA SER A 128 -0.27 9.28 -0.80
C SER A 128 -0.95 8.44 -1.88
N PHE A 129 -2.03 8.93 -2.50
CA PHE A 129 -2.83 8.16 -3.47
C PHE A 129 -2.68 8.63 -4.92
N LEU A 130 -2.24 9.86 -5.17
CA LEU A 130 -2.05 10.43 -6.50
C LEU A 130 -0.65 11.07 -6.65
N PRO A 131 0.44 10.30 -6.47
CA PRO A 131 1.78 10.83 -6.66
C PRO A 131 1.98 11.26 -8.12
N GLY A 132 1.70 12.53 -8.41
CA GLY A 132 1.95 13.14 -9.70
C GLY A 132 3.45 13.18 -9.99
N ARG A 133 3.83 13.13 -11.28
CA ARG A 133 5.21 13.40 -11.68
C ARG A 133 5.61 14.77 -11.15
N LYS A 134 6.52 14.82 -10.17
CA LYS A 134 7.15 16.09 -9.81
C LYS A 134 7.89 16.59 -11.06
N ARG A 135 7.41 17.69 -11.63
CA ARG A 135 8.09 18.40 -12.70
C ARG A 135 9.49 18.73 -12.17
N ARG A 136 10.52 18.20 -12.84
CA ARG A 136 11.92 18.40 -12.46
C ARG A 136 12.20 19.89 -12.61
N VAL A 137 12.16 20.66 -11.52
CA VAL A 137 12.68 22.02 -11.51
C VAL A 137 14.19 21.86 -11.61
N ARG A 138 14.74 22.13 -12.78
CA ARG A 138 16.19 22.24 -12.95
C ARG A 138 16.61 23.54 -12.22
N PRO A 139 17.69 23.51 -11.41
CA PRO A 139 18.27 24.73 -10.88
C PRO A 139 18.77 25.63 -12.02
#